data_AF-A0A661HLK7-F1
#
_entry.id   AF-A0A661HLK7-F1
#
_cell.length_a   1.000
_cell.length_b   1.000
_cell.length_c   1.000
_cell.angle_alpha   90.00
_cell.angle_beta   90.00
_cell.angle_gamma   90.00
#
_symmetry.space_group_name_H-M   'P 1'
#
loop_
_entity.id
_entity.type
_entity.pdbx_description
1 polymer ?
#
loop_
_entity_poly.entity_id
_entity_poly.type
_entity_poly.pdbx_seq_one_letter_code
_entity_poly.pdbx_strand_id
1 'polypeptide(L)'
;MKAIYPINIKNEFYFNSSARDFSVEEIPLYEFTGEGEHLVLHIRKKDMTTWEMLDAISNHVGIRRRDMGYAGLKDKHAMTLQYISVLAIYEEKLKNFKHEKIKILSTVRHNNKIRVGHLRGNRFNIRLKKVLGVQKDKLDSVLKWIKNNGVPNYFGNQRFGTNANNWEDGKKLCEGTLKMRDKKTKEFLMGSYQSYLFNNWLSKRMELNLLLEKFTEKETEQILELPLGSLKNTKSQPNFFKLVEGDTMMHYPYGRLFFAEDLSEEAKRFKAKDIAPAGLLPGKKAKHSQATAGI
;
A
#
# COMPACT_ATOMS: atom_id res chain seq x y z
N MET A 1 16.63 -9.01 0.03
CA MET A 1 15.67 -9.87 0.77
C MET A 1 14.75 -10.58 -0.21
N LYS A 2 14.41 -11.84 0.06
CA LYS A 2 13.44 -12.60 -0.73
C LYS A 2 12.09 -12.62 -0.01
N ALA A 3 11.10 -11.90 -0.53
CA ALA A 3 9.74 -11.93 -0.01
C ALA A 3 9.16 -13.35 -0.10
N ILE A 4 8.51 -13.80 0.97
CA ILE A 4 7.84 -15.10 1.03
C ILE A 4 6.35 -14.88 0.73
N TYR A 5 5.82 -15.64 -0.21
CA TYR A 5 4.41 -15.60 -0.58
C TYR A 5 3.73 -16.93 -0.25
N PRO A 6 2.46 -16.90 0.15
CA PRO A 6 1.72 -18.10 0.57
C PRO A 6 1.44 -19.07 -0.57
N ILE A 7 1.31 -18.55 -1.79
CA ILE A 7 1.10 -19.35 -2.99
C ILE A 7 2.36 -19.29 -3.84
N ASN A 8 2.99 -20.45 -4.06
CA ASN A 8 4.15 -20.59 -4.94
C ASN A 8 3.75 -21.14 -6.32
N ILE A 9 2.79 -20.49 -6.97
CA ILE A 9 2.37 -20.84 -8.33
C ILE A 9 3.06 -19.89 -9.30
N LYS A 10 3.95 -20.42 -10.13
CA LYS A 10 4.48 -19.70 -11.29
C LYS A 10 3.45 -19.73 -12.41
N ASN A 11 3.12 -18.54 -12.92
CA ASN A 11 2.22 -18.38 -14.03
C ASN A 11 2.82 -17.43 -15.06
N GLU A 12 2.60 -17.75 -16.33
CA GLU A 12 3.07 -16.94 -17.45
C GLU A 12 1.92 -16.09 -17.97
N PHE A 13 2.18 -14.80 -18.10
CA PHE A 13 1.24 -13.84 -18.65
C PHE A 13 2.01 -12.69 -19.27
N TYR A 14 1.36 -11.98 -20.17
CA TYR A 14 1.88 -10.74 -20.73
C TYR A 14 1.18 -9.56 -20.08
N PHE A 15 1.96 -8.68 -19.44
CA PHE A 15 1.49 -7.40 -18.93
C PHE A 15 2.39 -6.29 -19.48
N ASN A 16 1.76 -5.25 -20.03
CA ASN A 16 2.44 -4.04 -20.45
C ASN A 16 1.85 -2.86 -19.71
N SER A 17 2.66 -2.16 -18.91
CA SER A 17 2.22 -0.96 -18.21
C SER A 17 1.93 0.13 -19.24
N SER A 18 0.64 0.35 -19.53
CA SER A 18 0.16 1.28 -20.55
C SER A 18 -1.25 1.72 -20.24
N ALA A 19 -1.68 2.85 -20.79
CA ALA A 19 -3.06 3.34 -20.64
C ALA A 19 -4.17 2.37 -21.08
N ARG A 20 -3.84 1.33 -21.87
CA ARG A 20 -4.80 0.31 -22.32
C ARG A 20 -4.96 -0.84 -21.33
N ASP A 21 -3.88 -1.22 -20.65
CA ASP A 21 -3.83 -2.44 -19.84
C ASP A 21 -3.67 -2.16 -18.35
N PHE A 22 -3.40 -0.92 -17.97
CA PHE A 22 -3.25 -0.50 -16.59
C PHE A 22 -3.97 0.83 -16.33
N SER A 23 -4.97 0.78 -15.46
CA SER A 23 -5.66 1.98 -15.01
C SER A 23 -5.79 2.06 -13.50
N VAL A 24 -5.70 3.29 -13.01
CA VAL A 24 -5.69 3.62 -11.59
C VAL A 24 -6.69 4.72 -11.34
N GLU A 25 -7.72 4.45 -10.55
CA GLU A 25 -8.71 5.43 -10.15
C GLU A 25 -8.52 5.77 -8.67
N GLU A 26 -8.31 7.05 -8.38
CA GLU A 26 -8.21 7.55 -7.02
C GLU A 26 -9.58 7.53 -6.34
N ILE A 27 -9.62 6.98 -5.12
CA ILE A 27 -10.81 7.04 -4.27
C ILE A 27 -10.55 8.16 -3.25
N PRO A 28 -11.32 9.26 -3.27
CA PRO A 28 -11.13 10.36 -2.35
C PRO A 28 -11.39 9.92 -0.91
N LEU A 29 -10.76 10.60 0.05
CA LEU A 29 -10.90 10.25 1.47
C LEU A 29 -12.34 10.45 1.97
N TYR A 30 -12.99 11.50 1.46
CA TYR A 30 -14.34 11.96 1.76
C TYR A 30 -14.97 12.58 0.50
N GLU A 31 -16.28 12.77 0.52
CA GLU A 31 -17.01 13.47 -0.54
C GLU A 31 -16.70 14.97 -0.52
N PHE A 32 -16.73 15.59 -1.70
CA PHE A 32 -16.48 17.03 -1.82
C PHE A 32 -17.74 17.82 -1.47
N THR A 33 -17.55 18.96 -0.81
CA THR A 33 -18.64 19.71 -0.15
C THR A 33 -19.63 20.35 -1.13
N GLY A 34 -19.29 20.53 -2.41
CA GLY A 34 -20.16 21.19 -3.39
C GLY A 34 -20.16 22.73 -3.29
N GLU A 35 -19.55 23.27 -2.23
CA GLU A 35 -19.30 24.69 -1.99
C GLU A 35 -17.85 24.93 -1.56
N GLY A 36 -17.44 26.21 -1.56
CA GLY A 36 -16.13 26.65 -1.09
C GLY A 36 -15.26 27.36 -2.15
N GLU A 37 -14.11 27.83 -1.68
CA GLU A 37 -13.18 28.64 -2.47
C GLU A 37 -12.26 27.81 -3.40
N HIS A 38 -12.21 26.49 -3.20
CA HIS A 38 -11.47 25.59 -4.07
C HIS A 38 -12.39 24.93 -5.11
N LEU A 39 -11.84 24.72 -6.30
CA LEU A 39 -12.45 23.91 -7.35
C LEU A 39 -11.64 22.61 -7.47
N VAL A 40 -12.28 21.51 -7.13
CA VAL A 40 -11.74 20.17 -7.34
C VAL A 40 -12.06 19.71 -8.74
N LEU A 41 -11.04 19.24 -9.45
CA LEU A 41 -11.13 18.72 -10.80
C LEU A 41 -10.90 17.21 -10.74
N HIS A 42 -11.87 16.43 -11.23
CA HIS A 42 -11.65 15.02 -11.49
C HIS A 42 -11.01 14.87 -12.87
N ILE A 43 -9.77 14.41 -12.92
CA ILE A 43 -8.96 14.43 -14.14
C ILE A 43 -8.55 13.02 -14.54
N ARG A 44 -8.78 12.69 -15.81
CA ARG A 44 -8.16 11.56 -16.49
C ARG A 44 -6.90 12.01 -17.23
N LYS A 45 -5.75 11.44 -16.90
CA LYS A 45 -4.51 11.55 -17.69
C LYS A 45 -4.10 10.21 -18.29
N LYS A 46 -3.33 10.24 -19.39
CA LYS A 46 -2.78 9.05 -20.06
C LYS A 46 -1.28 9.21 -20.33
N ASP A 47 -0.50 8.18 -20.05
CA ASP A 47 0.93 8.06 -20.43
C ASP A 47 1.77 9.30 -20.08
N MET A 48 1.50 9.89 -18.92
CA MET A 48 2.17 11.07 -18.39
C MET A 48 2.16 11.06 -16.85
N THR A 49 3.17 11.66 -16.24
CA THR A 49 3.30 11.84 -14.79
C THR A 49 2.26 12.82 -14.26
N THR A 50 2.06 12.80 -12.95
CA THR A 50 1.21 13.80 -12.28
C THR A 50 1.82 15.20 -12.39
N TRP A 51 3.15 15.31 -12.37
CA TRP A 51 3.85 16.59 -12.51
C TRP A 51 3.63 17.24 -13.88
N GLU A 52 3.82 16.49 -14.97
CA GLU A 52 3.56 16.98 -16.33
C GLU A 52 2.10 17.45 -16.48
N MET A 53 1.15 16.75 -15.85
CA MET A 53 -0.26 17.13 -15.88
C MET A 53 -0.51 18.44 -15.13
N LEU A 54 0.07 18.59 -13.94
CA LEU A 54 -0.02 19.83 -13.17
C LEU A 54 0.64 21.00 -13.91
N ASP A 55 1.81 20.78 -14.53
CA ASP A 55 2.50 21.80 -15.34
C ASP A 55 1.61 22.28 -16.49
N ALA A 56 1.05 21.36 -17.27
CA ALA A 56 0.15 21.69 -18.39
C ALA A 56 -1.06 22.53 -17.97
N ILE A 57 -1.71 22.16 -16.86
CA ILE A 57 -2.89 22.89 -16.36
C ILE A 57 -2.46 24.25 -15.77
N SER A 58 -1.37 24.28 -15.00
CA SER A 58 -0.88 25.50 -14.37
C SER A 58 -0.46 26.57 -15.40
N ASN A 59 0.19 26.15 -16.49
CA ASN A 59 0.59 27.02 -17.59
C ASN A 59 -0.63 27.60 -18.32
N HIS A 60 -1.66 26.77 -18.57
CA HIS A 60 -2.90 27.23 -19.20
C HIS A 60 -3.65 28.25 -18.34
N VAL A 61 -3.73 28.01 -17.03
CA VAL A 61 -4.45 28.89 -16.10
C VAL A 61 -3.64 30.15 -15.75
N GLY A 62 -2.31 30.07 -15.82
CA GLY A 62 -1.38 31.13 -15.45
C GLY A 62 -1.09 31.18 -13.94
N ILE A 63 -0.93 30.02 -13.29
CA ILE A 63 -0.67 29.89 -11.85
C ILE A 63 0.58 29.06 -11.57
N ARG A 64 1.10 29.12 -10.34
CA ARG A 64 2.23 28.27 -9.96
C ARG A 64 1.73 26.91 -9.53
N ARG A 65 2.46 25.83 -9.83
CA ARG A 65 2.16 24.47 -9.36
C ARG A 65 1.87 24.38 -7.85
N ARG A 66 2.60 25.16 -7.04
CA ARG A 66 2.43 25.18 -5.57
C ARG A 66 1.04 25.64 -5.15
N ASP A 67 0.30 26.36 -6.00
CA ASP A 67 -1.05 26.85 -5.75
C ASP A 67 -2.09 25.75 -6.04
N MET A 68 -1.69 24.70 -6.77
CA MET A 68 -2.49 23.50 -7.02
C MET A 68 -2.33 22.46 -5.89
N GLY A 69 -3.38 21.68 -5.65
CA GLY A 69 -3.41 20.59 -4.67
C GLY A 69 -3.62 19.24 -5.34
N TYR A 70 -3.10 18.18 -4.75
CA TYR A 70 -3.24 16.79 -5.20
C TYR A 70 -3.02 15.83 -4.02
N ALA A 71 -3.63 14.64 -4.06
CA ALA A 71 -3.59 13.71 -2.94
C ALA A 71 -2.38 12.75 -2.98
N GLY A 72 -1.87 12.46 -4.17
CA GLY A 72 -0.67 11.66 -4.37
C GLY A 72 -0.26 11.59 -5.82
N LEU A 73 0.98 11.18 -6.09
CA LEU A 73 1.45 10.96 -7.45
C LEU A 73 0.86 9.66 -7.99
N LYS A 74 0.60 9.64 -9.30
CA LYS A 74 0.14 8.47 -10.05
C LYS A 74 1.13 8.06 -11.13
N ASP A 75 1.07 6.79 -11.52
CA ASP A 75 1.92 6.16 -12.52
C ASP A 75 1.95 6.94 -13.84
N LYS A 76 3.14 6.99 -14.45
CA LYS A 76 3.34 7.58 -15.78
C LYS A 76 2.68 6.73 -16.85
N HIS A 77 3.03 5.44 -16.89
CA HIS A 77 2.64 4.50 -17.93
C HIS A 77 1.29 3.83 -17.63
N ALA A 78 0.24 4.64 -17.49
CA ALA A 78 -1.09 4.20 -17.10
C ALA A 78 -2.16 5.19 -17.57
N MET A 79 -3.43 4.77 -17.53
CA MET A 79 -4.57 5.68 -17.54
C MET A 79 -4.97 5.94 -16.10
N THR A 80 -4.87 7.18 -15.64
CA THR A 80 -5.13 7.48 -14.23
C THR A 80 -6.22 8.51 -14.08
N LEU A 81 -7.16 8.24 -13.19
CA LEU A 81 -8.20 9.15 -12.75
C LEU A 81 -7.82 9.64 -11.36
N GLN A 82 -7.62 10.94 -11.20
CA GLN A 82 -7.21 11.53 -9.93
C GLN A 82 -7.84 12.89 -9.71
N TYR A 83 -7.87 13.33 -8.46
CA TYR A 83 -8.39 14.64 -8.08
C TYR A 83 -7.26 15.62 -7.85
N ILE A 84 -7.42 16.81 -8.43
CA ILE A 84 -6.59 17.97 -8.10
C ILE A 84 -7.49 19.13 -7.70
N SER A 85 -6.93 20.11 -6.98
CA SER A 85 -7.66 21.32 -6.62
C SER A 85 -6.93 22.57 -7.05
N VAL A 86 -7.67 23.57 -7.52
CA VAL A 86 -7.21 24.95 -7.71
C VAL A 86 -8.14 25.91 -6.95
N LEU A 87 -7.85 27.21 -6.94
CA LEU A 87 -8.84 28.19 -6.51
C LEU A 87 -9.94 28.32 -7.57
N ALA A 88 -11.17 28.47 -7.10
CA ALA A 88 -12.31 28.41 -7.98
C ALA A 88 -12.53 29.65 -8.85
N ILE A 89 -11.84 30.75 -8.54
CA ILE A 89 -11.73 31.93 -9.43
C ILE A 89 -11.17 31.57 -10.83
N TYR A 90 -10.52 30.40 -10.97
CA TYR A 90 -9.95 29.94 -12.24
C TYR A 90 -10.89 29.04 -13.06
N GLU A 91 -12.13 28.82 -12.61
CA GLU A 91 -13.10 27.94 -13.27
C GLU A 91 -13.33 28.32 -14.73
N GLU A 92 -13.55 29.60 -15.04
CA GLU A 92 -13.76 30.06 -16.42
C GLU A 92 -12.57 29.78 -17.34
N LYS A 93 -11.33 29.92 -16.83
CA LYS A 93 -10.12 29.62 -17.63
C LYS A 93 -10.03 28.12 -17.96
N LEU A 94 -10.50 27.26 -17.06
CA LEU A 94 -10.46 25.81 -17.22
C LEU A 94 -11.49 25.28 -18.21
N LYS A 95 -12.61 25.97 -18.44
CA LYS A 95 -13.64 25.56 -19.42
C LYS A 95 -13.05 25.39 -20.83
N ASN A 96 -12.07 26.21 -21.18
CA ASN A 96 -11.41 26.19 -22.49
C ASN A 96 -10.13 25.34 -22.52
N PHE A 97 -9.81 24.62 -21.43
CA PHE A 97 -8.62 23.77 -21.37
C PHE A 97 -8.76 22.59 -22.34
N LYS A 98 -7.81 22.48 -23.28
CA LYS A 98 -7.72 21.35 -24.22
C LYS A 98 -6.32 20.78 -24.19
N HIS A 99 -6.23 19.46 -24.13
CA HIS A 99 -4.97 18.74 -24.14
C HIS A 99 -5.19 17.32 -24.66
N GLU A 100 -4.26 16.79 -25.44
CA GLU A 100 -4.38 15.46 -26.06
C GLU A 100 -4.49 14.33 -25.02
N LYS A 101 -3.67 14.43 -23.95
CA LYS A 101 -3.53 13.38 -22.93
C LYS A 101 -4.32 13.62 -21.64
N ILE A 102 -4.97 14.77 -21.47
CA ILE A 102 -5.65 15.16 -20.23
C ILE A 102 -7.11 15.46 -20.54
N LYS A 103 -8.03 14.94 -19.72
CA LYS A 103 -9.45 15.28 -19.78
C LYS A 103 -9.96 15.59 -18.38
N ILE A 104 -10.53 16.77 -18.19
CA ILE A 104 -11.34 17.10 -17.01
C ILE A 104 -12.68 16.38 -17.20
N LEU A 105 -13.01 15.49 -16.27
CA LEU A 105 -14.23 14.65 -16.31
C LEU A 105 -15.39 15.33 -15.59
N SER A 106 -15.11 15.97 -14.47
CA SER A 106 -16.06 16.74 -13.68
C SER A 106 -15.33 17.75 -12.81
N THR A 107 -16.09 18.73 -12.31
CA THR A 107 -15.62 19.71 -11.33
C THR A 107 -16.61 19.78 -10.17
N VAL A 108 -16.12 20.09 -8.98
CA VAL A 108 -16.95 20.26 -7.78
C VAL A 108 -16.25 21.25 -6.84
N ARG A 109 -17.00 22.14 -6.20
CA ARG A 109 -16.42 23.06 -5.22
C ARG A 109 -16.05 22.32 -3.94
N HIS A 110 -15.03 22.82 -3.27
CA HIS A 110 -14.64 22.33 -1.96
C HIS A 110 -14.10 23.44 -1.05
N ASN A 111 -14.26 23.29 0.25
CA ASN A 111 -13.78 24.25 1.25
C ASN A 111 -12.26 24.27 1.38
N ASN A 112 -11.58 23.18 1.03
CA ASN A 112 -10.15 23.05 1.26
C ASN A 112 -9.39 22.62 0.01
N LYS A 113 -8.12 23.03 -0.04
CA LYS A 113 -7.15 22.50 -0.98
C LYS A 113 -6.90 21.00 -0.72
N ILE A 114 -6.85 20.20 -1.79
CA ILE A 114 -6.42 18.80 -1.71
C ILE A 114 -4.93 18.76 -1.35
N ARG A 115 -4.58 17.96 -0.34
CA ARG A 115 -3.19 17.76 0.12
C ARG A 115 -2.80 16.29 0.06
N VAL A 116 -1.49 16.04 0.11
CA VAL A 116 -0.95 14.68 0.16
C VAL A 116 -1.60 13.91 1.30
N GLY A 117 -2.14 12.73 1.00
CA GLY A 117 -2.87 11.89 1.95
C GLY A 117 -4.39 12.09 1.95
N HIS A 118 -4.95 13.04 1.20
CA HIS A 118 -6.41 13.22 1.05
C HIS A 118 -7.05 12.19 0.10
N LEU A 119 -6.57 10.94 0.11
CA LEU A 119 -7.18 9.83 -0.61
C LEU A 119 -7.41 8.66 0.36
N ARG A 120 -8.49 7.92 0.14
CA ARG A 120 -8.77 6.66 0.84
C ARG A 120 -7.90 5.52 0.31
N GLY A 121 -7.69 5.52 -1.00
CA GLY A 121 -6.95 4.48 -1.70
C GLY A 121 -7.05 4.62 -3.20
N ASN A 122 -6.68 3.55 -3.92
CA ASN A 122 -6.74 3.49 -5.37
C ASN A 122 -7.45 2.21 -5.80
N ARG A 123 -8.29 2.32 -6.82
CA ARG A 123 -8.88 1.19 -7.54
C ARG A 123 -8.03 0.90 -8.76
N PHE A 124 -7.50 -0.31 -8.84
CA PHE A 124 -6.70 -0.76 -9.95
C PHE A 124 -7.53 -1.62 -10.89
N ASN A 125 -7.38 -1.40 -12.20
CA ASN A 125 -7.81 -2.33 -13.22
C ASN A 125 -6.58 -2.69 -14.07
N ILE A 126 -6.27 -3.99 -14.07
CA ILE A 126 -5.07 -4.56 -14.67
C ILE A 126 -5.51 -5.62 -15.66
N ARG A 127 -5.06 -5.50 -16.91
CA ARG A 127 -5.33 -6.48 -17.96
C ARG A 127 -4.10 -7.35 -18.20
N LEU A 128 -4.19 -8.61 -17.79
CA LEU A 128 -3.21 -9.64 -18.13
C LEU A 128 -3.61 -10.30 -19.46
N LYS A 129 -2.64 -10.47 -20.36
CA LYS A 129 -2.83 -11.07 -21.69
C LYS A 129 -2.12 -12.41 -21.81
N LYS A 130 -2.45 -13.17 -22.86
CA LYS A 130 -1.90 -14.51 -23.11
C LYS A 130 -2.12 -15.48 -21.94
N VAL A 131 -3.28 -15.37 -21.29
CA VAL A 131 -3.68 -16.23 -20.17
C VAL A 131 -4.76 -17.19 -20.68
N LEU A 132 -4.34 -18.30 -21.28
CA LEU A 132 -5.21 -19.32 -21.88
C LEU A 132 -4.97 -20.69 -21.22
N GLY A 133 -5.91 -21.63 -21.37
CA GLY A 133 -5.78 -23.00 -20.85
C GLY A 133 -5.29 -23.05 -19.40
N VAL A 134 -4.23 -23.83 -19.15
CA VAL A 134 -3.64 -24.03 -17.82
C VAL A 134 -3.22 -22.72 -17.13
N GLN A 135 -2.79 -21.69 -17.88
CA GLN A 135 -2.43 -20.40 -17.28
C GLN A 135 -3.66 -19.70 -16.68
N LYS A 136 -4.82 -19.83 -17.33
CA LYS A 136 -6.08 -19.30 -16.81
C LYS A 136 -6.48 -20.02 -15.52
N ASP A 137 -6.46 -21.34 -15.51
CA ASP A 137 -6.87 -22.12 -14.33
C ASP A 137 -5.96 -21.84 -13.13
N LYS A 138 -4.65 -21.72 -13.36
CA LYS A 138 -3.68 -21.27 -12.35
C LYS A 138 -4.03 -19.88 -11.81
N LEU A 139 -4.34 -18.93 -12.68
CA LEU A 139 -4.67 -17.56 -12.28
C LEU A 139 -5.98 -17.52 -11.48
N ASP A 140 -7.01 -18.21 -11.94
CA ASP A 140 -8.32 -18.27 -11.29
C ASP A 140 -8.21 -18.86 -9.88
N SER A 141 -7.42 -19.93 -9.71
CA SER A 141 -7.13 -20.52 -8.41
C SER A 141 -6.41 -19.54 -7.46
N VAL A 142 -5.38 -18.86 -7.95
CA VAL A 142 -4.65 -17.83 -7.19
C VAL A 142 -5.57 -16.67 -6.78
N LEU A 143 -6.39 -16.17 -7.71
CA LEU A 143 -7.32 -15.06 -7.44
C LEU A 143 -8.40 -15.46 -6.43
N LYS A 144 -8.91 -16.69 -6.50
CA LYS A 144 -9.86 -17.22 -5.51
C LYS A 144 -9.24 -17.29 -4.12
N TRP A 145 -7.98 -17.73 -4.03
CA TRP A 145 -7.25 -17.75 -2.76
C TRP A 145 -7.03 -16.34 -2.22
N ILE A 146 -6.60 -15.39 -3.06
CA ILE A 146 -6.38 -13.98 -2.69
C ILE A 146 -7.68 -13.33 -2.21
N LYS A 147 -8.82 -13.62 -2.86
CA LYS A 147 -10.13 -13.08 -2.44
C LYS A 147 -10.45 -13.44 -0.99
N ASN A 148 -10.10 -14.65 -0.58
CA ASN A 148 -10.39 -15.19 0.74
C ASN A 148 -9.34 -14.81 1.80
N ASN A 149 -8.06 -14.78 1.43
CA ASN A 149 -6.95 -14.66 2.39
C ASN A 149 -6.19 -13.32 2.29
N GLY A 150 -6.45 -12.52 1.26
CA GLY A 150 -5.69 -11.31 0.95
C GLY A 150 -4.30 -11.61 0.38
N VAL A 151 -3.40 -10.64 0.49
CA VAL A 151 -1.98 -10.77 0.14
C VAL A 151 -1.11 -10.15 1.24
N PRO A 152 0.13 -10.62 1.43
CA PRO A 152 1.08 -9.97 2.32
C PRO A 152 1.37 -8.54 1.84
N ASN A 153 1.20 -7.55 2.72
CA ASN A 153 1.34 -6.13 2.39
C ASN A 153 2.82 -5.67 2.41
N TYR A 154 3.68 -6.27 1.59
CA TYR A 154 5.08 -5.86 1.48
C TYR A 154 5.24 -4.46 0.87
N PHE A 155 6.25 -3.73 1.32
CA PHE A 155 6.78 -2.59 0.57
C PHE A 155 7.47 -3.07 -0.71
N GLY A 156 7.07 -2.53 -1.87
CA GLY A 156 7.64 -2.89 -3.16
C GLY A 156 9.04 -2.32 -3.40
N ASN A 157 9.74 -2.84 -4.42
CA ASN A 157 11.13 -2.49 -4.75
C ASN A 157 11.39 -0.99 -4.92
N GLN A 158 10.41 -0.23 -5.43
CA GLN A 158 10.50 1.22 -5.59
C GLN A 158 10.82 1.94 -4.25
N ARG A 159 10.39 1.38 -3.12
CA ARG A 159 10.67 1.93 -1.78
C ARG A 159 12.16 1.91 -1.44
N PHE A 160 12.91 0.98 -2.04
CA PHE A 160 14.33 0.74 -1.78
C PHE A 160 15.24 1.35 -2.84
N GLY A 161 14.69 2.16 -3.77
CA GLY A 161 15.44 2.78 -4.86
C GLY A 161 15.72 1.85 -6.03
N THR A 162 16.36 2.38 -7.07
CA THR A 162 16.65 1.67 -8.33
C THR A 162 17.48 0.40 -8.10
N ASN A 163 18.45 0.45 -7.18
CA ASN A 163 19.35 -0.65 -6.87
C ASN A 163 18.91 -1.47 -5.65
N ALA A 164 17.71 -1.21 -5.12
CA ALA A 164 17.14 -1.88 -3.94
C ALA A 164 18.02 -1.85 -2.66
N ASN A 165 18.95 -0.90 -2.55
CA ASN A 165 19.94 -0.81 -1.46
C ASN A 165 19.80 0.47 -0.62
N ASN A 166 18.81 1.33 -0.85
CA ASN A 166 18.61 2.55 -0.06
C ASN A 166 18.43 2.29 1.44
N TRP A 167 18.01 1.08 1.82
CA TRP A 167 17.89 0.69 3.22
C TRP A 167 19.25 0.58 3.92
N GLU A 168 20.34 0.31 3.19
CA GLU A 168 21.70 0.23 3.76
C GLU A 168 22.18 1.59 4.22
N ASP A 169 21.98 2.63 3.40
CA ASP A 169 22.31 4.00 3.80
C ASP A 169 21.36 4.50 4.89
N GLY A 170 20.09 4.08 4.85
CA GLY A 170 19.15 4.29 5.96
C GLY A 170 19.66 3.68 7.27
N LYS A 171 20.20 2.47 7.24
CA LYS A 171 20.83 1.80 8.38
C LYS A 171 22.04 2.59 8.89
N LYS A 172 22.97 2.95 7.99
CA LYS A 172 24.16 3.76 8.35
C LYS A 172 23.80 5.13 8.96
N LEU A 173 22.72 5.76 8.49
CA LEU A 173 22.20 7.01 9.05
C LEU A 173 21.68 6.81 10.48
N CYS A 174 20.99 5.70 10.76
CA CYS A 174 20.51 5.37 12.10
C CYS A 174 21.66 5.01 13.06
N GLU A 175 22.70 4.34 12.56
CA GLU A 175 23.91 3.98 13.32
C GLU A 175 24.88 5.15 13.49
N GLY A 176 24.66 6.26 12.78
CA GLY A 176 25.52 7.45 12.83
C GLY A 176 26.82 7.35 12.03
N THR A 177 27.03 6.26 11.29
CA THR A 177 28.21 6.02 10.44
C THR A 177 28.13 6.77 9.10
N LEU A 178 26.92 7.16 8.67
CA LEU A 178 26.70 8.09 7.56
C LEU A 178 26.10 9.39 8.11
N LYS A 179 26.60 10.54 7.66
CA LYS A 179 26.04 11.87 7.96
C LYS A 179 25.48 12.50 6.69
N MET A 180 24.27 13.04 6.78
CA MET A 180 23.59 13.68 5.65
C MET A 180 22.90 14.96 6.10
N ARG A 181 23.13 16.06 5.36
CA ARG A 181 22.53 17.38 5.62
C ARG A 181 21.14 17.52 5.02
N ASP A 182 20.89 16.95 3.84
CA ASP A 182 19.58 17.03 3.21
C ASP A 182 18.55 16.21 4.00
N LYS A 183 17.64 16.93 4.67
CA LYS A 183 16.63 16.36 5.55
C LYS A 183 15.68 15.42 4.79
N LYS A 184 15.29 15.80 3.56
CA LYS A 184 14.32 15.03 2.78
C LYS A 184 14.87 13.68 2.35
N THR A 185 16.09 13.66 1.81
CA THR A 185 16.76 12.40 1.44
C THR A 185 17.04 11.55 2.68
N LYS A 186 17.47 12.17 3.79
CA LYS A 186 17.67 11.46 5.07
C LYS A 186 16.40 10.76 5.54
N GLU A 187 15.26 11.46 5.58
CA GLU A 187 13.97 10.88 5.98
C GLU A 187 13.53 9.74 5.05
N PHE A 188 13.75 9.90 3.73
CA PHE A 188 13.45 8.87 2.76
C PHE A 188 14.30 7.60 2.96
N LEU A 189 15.62 7.74 3.17
CA LEU A 189 16.53 6.62 3.41
C LEU A 189 16.23 5.90 4.73
N MET A 190 15.97 6.64 5.81
CA MET A 190 15.52 6.06 7.08
C MET A 190 14.19 5.31 6.92
N GLY A 191 13.25 5.88 6.17
CA GLY A 191 11.98 5.24 5.83
C GLY A 191 12.14 3.96 4.99
N SER A 192 13.13 3.93 4.10
CA SER A 192 13.53 2.73 3.36
C SER A 192 14.03 1.64 4.32
N TYR A 193 14.85 1.98 5.31
CA TYR A 193 15.31 1.01 6.31
C TYR A 193 14.18 0.46 7.19
N GLN A 194 13.25 1.31 7.65
CA GLN A 194 12.05 0.85 8.36
C GLN A 194 11.22 -0.14 7.51
N SER A 195 11.05 0.17 6.22
CA SER A 195 10.32 -0.69 5.28
C SER A 195 11.01 -2.04 5.06
N TYR A 196 12.34 -2.04 5.10
CA TYR A 196 13.16 -3.26 4.99
C TYR A 196 12.96 -4.16 6.22
N LEU A 197 13.01 -3.58 7.42
CA LEU A 197 12.76 -4.31 8.66
C LEU A 197 11.34 -4.88 8.71
N PHE A 198 10.33 -4.09 8.31
CA PHE A 198 8.95 -4.56 8.22
C PHE A 198 8.79 -5.73 7.25
N ASN A 199 9.39 -5.64 6.05
CA ASN A 199 9.32 -6.73 5.07
C ASN A 199 10.00 -8.02 5.59
N ASN A 200 11.05 -7.91 6.41
CA ASN A 200 11.70 -9.07 7.02
C ASN A 200 10.79 -9.72 8.06
N TRP A 201 10.19 -8.91 8.94
CA TRP A 201 9.18 -9.39 9.90
C TRP A 201 8.03 -10.10 9.18
N LEU A 202 7.46 -9.48 8.14
CA LEU A 202 6.34 -10.06 7.40
C LEU A 202 6.75 -11.37 6.71
N SER A 203 7.98 -11.46 6.18
CA SER A 203 8.51 -12.70 5.60
C SER A 203 8.62 -13.80 6.66
N LYS A 204 9.07 -13.49 7.88
CA LYS A 204 9.11 -14.44 9.00
C LYS A 204 7.73 -14.89 9.45
N ARG A 205 6.75 -13.98 9.49
CA ARG A 205 5.35 -14.35 9.71
C ARG A 205 4.82 -15.25 8.59
N MET A 206 5.19 -15.01 7.34
CA MET A 206 4.81 -15.90 6.22
C MET A 206 5.43 -17.29 6.34
N GLU A 207 6.70 -17.38 6.75
CA GLU A 207 7.38 -18.64 7.04
C GLU A 207 6.66 -19.44 8.14
N LEU A 208 6.35 -18.80 9.27
CA LEU A 208 5.57 -19.40 10.36
C LEU A 208 4.25 -19.99 9.85
N ASN A 209 3.49 -19.23 9.07
CA ASN A 209 2.20 -19.68 8.54
C ASN A 209 2.34 -20.87 7.60
N LEU A 210 3.37 -20.88 6.74
CA LEU A 210 3.64 -21.99 5.84
C LEU A 210 4.10 -23.26 6.58
N LEU A 211 4.82 -23.12 7.69
CA LEU A 211 5.17 -24.25 8.55
C LEU A 211 3.93 -24.82 9.24
N LEU A 212 3.06 -23.97 9.78
CA LEU A 212 1.82 -24.40 10.43
C LEU A 212 0.83 -25.10 9.48
N GLU A 213 0.90 -24.88 8.17
CA GLU A 213 0.14 -25.65 7.18
C GLU A 213 0.65 -27.11 7.04
N LYS A 214 1.93 -27.36 7.34
CA LYS A 214 2.60 -28.66 7.10
C LYS A 214 2.89 -29.46 8.36
N PHE A 215 3.14 -28.77 9.46
CA PHE A 215 3.62 -29.35 10.72
C PHE A 215 2.65 -29.03 11.86
N THR A 216 2.79 -29.73 12.98
CA THR A 216 2.08 -29.40 14.23
C THR A 216 2.61 -28.11 14.85
N GLU A 217 1.88 -27.56 15.82
CA GLU A 217 2.31 -26.37 16.58
C GLU A 217 3.66 -26.63 17.27
N LYS A 218 3.80 -27.77 17.94
CA LYS A 218 5.03 -28.18 18.64
C LYS A 218 6.23 -28.36 17.71
N GLU A 219 6.05 -29.01 16.56
CA GLU A 219 7.12 -29.15 15.57
C GLU A 219 7.52 -27.79 14.99
N THR A 220 6.55 -26.91 14.76
CA THR A 220 6.82 -25.55 14.27
C THR A 220 7.56 -24.72 15.30
N GLU A 221 7.21 -24.83 16.59
CA GLU A 221 7.94 -24.22 17.70
C GLU A 221 9.40 -24.68 17.73
N GLN A 222 9.65 -25.99 17.55
CA GLN A 222 11.00 -26.54 17.49
C GLN A 222 11.79 -26.02 16.28
N ILE A 223 11.18 -25.99 15.10
CA ILE A 223 11.83 -25.52 13.86
C ILE A 223 12.18 -24.03 13.95
N LEU A 224 11.33 -23.22 14.57
CA LEU A 224 11.52 -21.77 14.72
C LEU A 224 12.21 -21.36 16.02
N GLU A 225 12.63 -22.33 16.84
CA GLU A 225 13.25 -22.11 18.15
C GLU A 225 12.39 -21.23 19.09
N LEU A 226 11.07 -21.41 19.04
CA LEU A 226 10.11 -20.71 19.89
C LEU A 226 9.86 -21.46 21.22
N PRO A 227 9.46 -20.78 22.30
CA PRO A 227 9.08 -21.44 23.55
C PRO A 227 7.96 -22.45 23.34
N LEU A 228 8.04 -23.58 24.04
CA LEU A 228 7.03 -24.64 23.97
C LEU A 228 5.65 -24.12 24.40
N GLY A 229 4.63 -24.36 23.57
CA GLY A 229 3.26 -23.92 23.79
C GLY A 229 2.96 -22.48 23.35
N SER A 230 3.95 -21.74 22.82
CA SER A 230 3.76 -20.37 22.33
C SER A 230 2.83 -20.28 21.11
N LEU A 231 2.69 -21.35 20.32
CA LEU A 231 1.82 -21.43 19.15
C LEU A 231 0.51 -22.17 19.43
N LYS A 232 0.16 -22.40 20.70
CA LYS A 232 -1.05 -23.12 21.08
C LYS A 232 -2.30 -22.51 20.44
N ASN A 233 -3.16 -23.36 19.90
CA ASN A 233 -4.44 -23.02 19.26
C ASN A 233 -4.34 -22.25 17.94
N THR A 234 -3.14 -21.92 17.45
CA THR A 234 -2.96 -21.21 16.18
C THR A 234 -3.46 -22.01 14.98
N LYS A 235 -3.28 -23.35 14.95
CA LYS A 235 -3.75 -24.19 13.84
C LYS A 235 -5.26 -24.28 13.75
N SER A 236 -5.96 -24.17 14.87
CA SER A 236 -7.43 -24.23 14.90
C SER A 236 -8.10 -23.01 14.25
N GLN A 237 -7.34 -21.91 14.07
CA GLN A 237 -7.86 -20.69 13.47
C GLN A 237 -8.20 -20.90 11.98
N PRO A 238 -9.29 -20.29 11.48
CA PRO A 238 -9.79 -20.52 10.13
C PRO A 238 -9.00 -19.80 9.02
N ASN A 239 -8.13 -18.85 9.36
CA ASN A 239 -7.37 -18.04 8.42
C ASN A 239 -6.05 -18.74 8.03
N PHE A 240 -5.52 -18.49 6.84
CA PHE A 240 -4.14 -18.89 6.52
C PHE A 240 -3.13 -18.15 7.41
N PHE A 241 -3.27 -16.83 7.54
CA PHE A 241 -2.44 -16.04 8.45
C PHE A 241 -2.94 -16.24 9.88
N LYS A 242 -2.19 -16.98 10.69
CA LYS A 242 -2.47 -17.28 12.09
C LYS A 242 -2.06 -16.11 12.97
N LEU A 243 -2.99 -15.65 13.79
CA LEU A 243 -2.72 -14.71 14.88
C LEU A 243 -1.97 -15.46 15.99
N VAL A 244 -1.03 -14.80 16.64
CA VAL A 244 -0.36 -15.33 17.83
C VAL A 244 -0.56 -14.37 19.00
N GLU A 245 -0.47 -14.91 20.21
CA GLU A 245 -0.67 -14.12 21.44
C GLU A 245 0.25 -12.90 21.47
N GLY A 246 -0.32 -11.76 21.81
CA GLY A 246 0.37 -10.47 21.89
C GLY A 246 0.66 -9.80 20.54
N ASP A 247 0.14 -10.33 19.42
CA ASP A 247 0.16 -9.63 18.14
C ASP A 247 -0.41 -8.21 18.30
N THR A 248 0.26 -7.21 17.72
CA THR A 248 -0.32 -5.87 17.64
C THR A 248 -1.39 -5.87 16.56
N MET A 249 -2.64 -5.67 16.95
CA MET A 249 -3.81 -5.67 16.06
C MET A 249 -4.32 -4.25 15.83
N MET A 250 -5.03 -4.03 14.72
CA MET A 250 -5.73 -2.78 14.44
C MET A 250 -7.19 -3.03 14.06
N HIS A 251 -8.09 -2.11 14.42
CA HIS A 251 -9.41 -2.06 13.79
C HIS A 251 -9.27 -1.61 12.33
N TYR A 252 -9.84 -2.38 11.40
CA TYR A 252 -9.71 -2.19 9.97
C TYR A 252 -10.95 -1.47 9.39
N PRO A 253 -10.80 -0.58 8.39
CA PRO A 253 -9.56 -0.11 7.79
C PRO A 253 -8.85 0.98 8.59
N TYR A 254 -9.52 1.60 9.55
CA TYR A 254 -9.00 2.68 10.38
C TYR A 254 -9.39 2.46 11.83
N GLY A 255 -8.42 2.52 12.74
CA GLY A 255 -8.73 2.52 14.16
C GLY A 255 -7.52 2.27 15.06
N ARG A 256 -7.81 2.08 16.34
CA ARG A 256 -6.79 2.01 17.40
C ARG A 256 -6.04 0.67 17.38
N LEU A 257 -4.80 0.71 17.83
CA LEU A 257 -3.97 -0.48 18.03
C LEU A 257 -4.27 -1.14 19.38
N PHE A 258 -4.46 -2.44 19.39
CA PHE A 258 -4.65 -3.28 20.58
C PHE A 258 -3.77 -4.54 20.51
N PHE A 259 -3.72 -5.32 21.58
CA PHE A 259 -2.96 -6.58 21.60
C PHE A 259 -3.91 -7.77 21.47
N ALA A 260 -3.46 -8.79 20.76
CA ALA A 260 -4.19 -10.04 20.62
C ALA A 260 -4.16 -10.85 21.91
N GLU A 261 -5.32 -11.07 22.54
CA GLU A 261 -5.44 -11.80 23.81
C GLU A 261 -6.30 -13.06 23.63
N ASP A 262 -7.55 -12.92 23.15
CA ASP A 262 -8.41 -14.06 22.79
C ASP A 262 -8.28 -14.38 21.29
N LEU A 263 -7.33 -15.26 20.97
CA LEU A 263 -7.07 -15.68 19.60
C LEU A 263 -8.28 -16.33 18.91
N SER A 264 -9.21 -16.94 19.65
CA SER A 264 -10.38 -17.59 19.05
C SER A 264 -11.39 -16.56 18.56
N GLU A 265 -11.70 -15.57 19.39
CA GLU A 265 -12.58 -14.47 19.02
C GLU A 265 -11.93 -13.58 17.94
N GLU A 266 -10.66 -13.23 18.13
CA GLU A 266 -9.95 -12.34 17.21
C GLU A 266 -9.73 -12.98 15.85
N ALA A 267 -9.49 -14.30 15.75
CA ALA A 267 -9.42 -14.97 14.46
C ALA A 267 -10.76 -14.89 13.70
N LYS A 268 -11.92 -14.95 14.39
CA LYS A 268 -13.23 -14.74 13.77
C LYS A 268 -13.37 -13.31 13.25
N ARG A 269 -13.00 -12.31 14.05
CA ARG A 269 -13.02 -10.88 13.66
C ARG A 269 -12.06 -10.59 12.51
N PHE A 270 -10.89 -11.22 12.49
CA PHE A 270 -9.93 -11.10 11.40
C PHE A 270 -10.47 -11.74 10.11
N LYS A 271 -11.10 -12.91 10.19
CA LYS A 271 -11.80 -13.53 9.05
C LYS A 271 -12.94 -12.66 8.52
N ALA A 272 -13.66 -11.96 9.39
CA ALA A 272 -14.69 -10.98 9.02
C ALA A 272 -14.11 -9.68 8.43
N LYS A 273 -12.78 -9.48 8.50
CA LYS A 273 -12.05 -8.28 8.06
C LYS A 273 -12.35 -7.03 8.89
N ASP A 274 -12.75 -7.21 10.15
CA ASP A 274 -13.00 -6.11 11.10
C ASP A 274 -11.72 -5.62 11.77
N ILE A 275 -10.72 -6.51 11.85
CA ILE A 275 -9.40 -6.24 12.42
C ILE A 275 -8.32 -6.78 11.49
N ALA A 276 -7.08 -6.33 11.68
CA ALA A 276 -5.92 -6.87 10.98
C ALA A 276 -4.69 -6.89 11.89
N PRO A 277 -3.81 -7.91 11.77
CA PRO A 277 -2.49 -7.87 12.41
C PRO A 277 -1.63 -6.77 11.77
N ALA A 278 -0.98 -5.99 12.61
CA ALA A 278 -0.15 -4.86 12.23
C ALA A 278 1.33 -5.16 12.51
N GLY A 279 2.16 -5.08 11.47
CA GLY A 279 3.60 -5.22 11.61
C GLY A 279 4.28 -3.98 12.14
N LEU A 280 5.43 -4.17 12.77
CA LEU A 280 6.23 -3.10 13.35
C LEU A 280 6.89 -2.24 12.26
N LEU A 281 6.64 -0.94 12.30
CA LEU A 281 7.50 0.07 11.67
C LEU A 281 8.35 0.72 12.76
N PRO A 282 9.64 0.36 12.89
CA PRO A 282 10.45 0.75 14.05
C PRO A 282 10.59 2.26 14.19
N GLY A 283 10.44 2.79 15.40
CA GLY A 283 10.58 4.22 15.67
C GLY A 283 10.25 4.53 17.13
N LYS A 284 10.55 5.75 17.58
CA LYS A 284 10.44 6.15 18.99
C LYS A 284 9.05 5.98 19.61
N LYS A 285 7.99 6.01 18.79
CA LYS A 285 6.58 5.88 19.23
C LYS A 285 5.94 4.56 18.78
N ALA A 286 6.74 3.61 18.31
CA ALA A 286 6.22 2.35 17.81
C ALA A 286 5.71 1.50 18.98
N LYS A 287 4.51 0.93 18.82
CA LYS A 287 3.97 -0.04 19.77
C LYS A 287 4.59 -1.40 19.46
N HIS A 288 5.29 -1.98 20.43
CA HIS A 288 5.91 -3.29 20.29
C HIS A 288 4.89 -4.38 20.66
N SER A 289 4.88 -5.47 19.88
CA SER A 289 4.12 -6.67 20.22
C SER A 289 4.57 -7.28 21.55
N GLN A 290 3.70 -8.08 22.15
CA GLN A 290 3.90 -8.70 23.46
C GLN A 290 3.90 -10.23 23.35
N ALA A 291 4.16 -10.92 24.46
CA ALA A 291 4.09 -12.38 24.57
C ALA A 291 4.80 -13.08 23.40
N THR A 292 4.20 -14.13 22.83
CA THR A 292 4.75 -14.88 21.69
C THR A 292 5.10 -13.98 20.50
N ALA A 293 4.26 -13.00 20.16
CA ALA A 293 4.52 -12.10 19.03
C ALA A 293 5.71 -11.14 19.24
N GLY A 294 6.14 -10.95 20.48
CA GLY A 294 7.26 -10.09 20.86
C GLY A 294 8.62 -10.79 20.86
N ILE A 295 8.64 -12.12 20.68
CA ILE A 295 9.85 -12.97 20.56
C ILE A 295 10.37 -12.92 19.12
#